data_AF-A0A1P8JZ08-F1
#
_entry.id   AF-A0A1P8JZ08-F1
#
_cell.length_a   1.000
_cell.length_b   1.000
_cell.length_c   1.000
_cell.angle_alpha   90.00
_cell.angle_beta   90.00
_cell.angle_gamma   90.00
#
_symmetry.space_group_name_H-M   'P 1'
#
loop_
_entity.id
_entity.type
_entity.pdbx_description
1 polymer ?
#
loop_
_entity_poly.entity_id
_entity_poly.type
_entity_poly.pdbx_seq_one_letter_code
_entity_poly.pdbx_strand_id
1 'polypeptide(L)'
;MHSVHAVQTSAHVPEADLFGDPIRPPAVHMALHGRLTQDAVVRVQGADHGHARPVLCLDLDHVGPGLHQVHVEQPFEASHRIVADAAALKLKRGMWVSVEAPLTGARWTLPNAVSIVPVPSPPKVSDVH
;
A
#
# COMPACT_ATOMS: atom_id res chain seq x y z
N MET A 1 14.34 -48.41 41.44
CA MET A 1 13.28 -47.76 42.25
C MET A 1 13.88 -46.48 42.80
N HIS A 2 13.50 -45.25 42.46
CA HIS A 2 12.26 -44.69 41.91
C HIS A 2 12.58 -43.59 40.88
N SER A 3 11.78 -43.51 39.83
CA SER A 3 11.77 -42.43 38.83
C SER A 3 11.03 -41.23 39.41
N VAL A 4 11.58 -40.03 39.26
CA VAL A 4 10.97 -38.78 39.74
C VAL A 4 10.14 -38.20 38.59
N HIS A 5 8.81 -38.22 38.75
CA HIS A 5 7.88 -37.65 37.77
C HIS A 5 8.01 -36.12 37.74
N ALA A 6 8.39 -35.59 36.58
CA ALA A 6 8.32 -34.16 36.30
C ALA A 6 6.84 -33.73 36.24
N VAL A 7 6.47 -32.71 37.02
CA VAL A 7 5.15 -32.09 37.01
C VAL A 7 5.05 -31.24 35.75
N GLN A 8 4.21 -31.67 34.80
CA GLN A 8 3.74 -30.84 33.69
C GLN A 8 2.83 -29.75 34.27
N THR A 9 3.26 -28.50 34.21
CA THR A 9 2.36 -27.35 34.35
C THR A 9 1.69 -27.14 32.99
N SER A 10 0.38 -27.38 32.93
CA SER A 10 -0.42 -27.08 31.74
C SER A 10 -0.28 -25.59 31.42
N ALA A 11 0.27 -25.28 30.24
CA ALA A 11 0.14 -23.97 29.66
C ALA A 11 -1.35 -23.67 29.50
N HIS A 12 -1.79 -22.56 30.10
CA HIS A 12 -3.09 -21.97 29.86
C HIS A 12 -3.19 -21.69 28.36
N VAL A 13 -3.98 -22.48 27.64
CA VAL A 13 -4.38 -22.16 26.28
C VAL A 13 -5.34 -20.98 26.41
N PRO A 14 -5.02 -19.78 25.90
CA PRO A 14 -6.01 -18.72 25.87
C PRO A 14 -7.18 -19.23 25.02
N GLU A 15 -8.35 -19.30 25.66
CA GLU A 15 -9.63 -19.58 25.00
C GLU A 15 -9.71 -18.66 23.78
N ALA A 16 -9.79 -19.26 22.60
CA ALA A 16 -9.99 -18.50 21.38
C ALA A 16 -11.31 -17.75 21.54
N ASP A 17 -11.22 -16.43 21.50
CA ASP A 17 -12.36 -15.52 21.56
C ASP A 17 -13.38 -15.97 20.50
N LEU A 18 -14.53 -16.50 20.94
CA LEU A 18 -15.56 -17.12 20.08
C LEU A 18 -16.22 -16.13 19.10
N PHE A 19 -15.87 -14.86 19.23
CA PHE A 19 -16.26 -13.75 18.35
C PHE A 19 -15.02 -13.13 17.71
N GLY A 20 -14.09 -13.97 17.26
CA GLY A 20 -12.79 -13.56 16.72
C GLY A 20 -12.91 -12.33 15.83
N ASP A 21 -12.03 -11.35 16.08
CA ASP A 21 -11.88 -10.19 15.22
C ASP A 21 -11.93 -10.64 13.76
N PRO A 22 -12.72 -9.96 12.89
CA PRO A 22 -12.85 -10.39 11.51
C PRO A 22 -11.46 -10.58 10.92
N ILE A 23 -11.20 -11.76 10.34
CA ILE A 23 -9.93 -12.09 9.69
C ILE A 23 -9.76 -11.11 8.53
N ARG A 24 -9.14 -9.96 8.82
CA ARG A 24 -8.83 -8.97 7.81
C ARG A 24 -7.71 -9.57 6.97
N PRO A 25 -7.89 -9.78 5.66
CA PRO A 25 -6.80 -10.24 4.82
C PRO A 25 -5.64 -9.25 4.99
N PRO A 26 -4.41 -9.74 5.14
CA PRO A 26 -3.26 -8.88 5.32
C PRO A 26 -3.19 -7.90 4.13
N ALA A 27 -2.90 -6.64 4.42
CA ALA A 27 -2.76 -5.64 3.37
C ALA A 27 -1.63 -6.08 2.44
N VAL A 28 -1.94 -6.37 1.17
CA VAL A 28 -0.92 -6.68 0.17
C VAL A 28 -0.22 -5.38 -0.18
N HIS A 29 1.09 -5.33 0.03
CA HIS A 29 1.93 -4.21 -0.34
C HIS A 29 2.67 -4.52 -1.64
N MET A 30 2.83 -3.51 -2.49
CA MET A 30 3.71 -3.55 -3.64
C MET A 30 4.99 -2.75 -3.33
N ALA A 31 6.12 -3.23 -3.83
CA ALA A 31 7.37 -2.50 -3.86
C ALA A 31 7.74 -2.19 -5.32
N LEU A 32 7.96 -0.91 -5.62
CA LEU A 32 8.31 -0.42 -6.94
C LEU A 32 9.64 0.31 -6.87
N HIS A 33 10.53 0.02 -7.81
CA HIS A 33 11.80 0.73 -7.97
C HIS A 33 11.80 1.48 -9.29
N GLY A 34 12.38 2.67 -9.32
CA GLY A 34 12.44 3.44 -10.55
C GLY A 34 13.30 4.68 -10.42
N ARG A 35 13.47 5.35 -11.55
CA ARG A 35 14.19 6.62 -11.65
C ARG A 35 13.19 7.76 -11.79
N LEU A 36 13.35 8.82 -11.01
CA LEU A 36 12.51 10.00 -11.09
C LEU A 36 12.66 10.69 -12.46
N THR A 37 11.54 10.91 -13.15
CA THR A 37 11.51 11.57 -14.47
C THR A 37 11.47 13.09 -14.35
N GLN A 38 11.03 13.59 -13.20
CA GLN A 38 11.01 15.00 -12.82
C GLN A 38 11.30 15.18 -11.32
N ASP A 39 11.51 16.43 -10.91
CA ASP A 39 11.58 16.77 -9.49
C ASP A 39 10.25 16.43 -8.81
N ALA A 40 10.31 15.93 -7.57
CA ALA A 40 9.10 15.71 -6.80
C ALA A 40 8.42 17.05 -6.48
N VAL A 41 7.09 17.03 -6.46
CA VAL A 41 6.28 18.24 -6.23
C VAL A 41 5.22 17.99 -5.19
N VAL A 42 4.87 19.02 -4.40
CA VAL A 42 3.72 18.96 -3.50
C VAL A 42 2.53 19.64 -4.15
N ARG A 43 1.47 18.87 -4.35
CA ARG A 43 0.17 19.36 -4.82
C ARG A 43 -0.78 19.47 -3.64
N VAL A 44 -1.78 20.33 -3.77
CA VAL A 44 -2.89 20.39 -2.81
C VAL A 44 -4.09 19.74 -3.48
N GLN A 45 -4.56 18.64 -2.92
CA GLN A 45 -5.85 18.06 -3.30
C GLN A 45 -6.92 18.60 -2.34
N GLY A 46 -8.05 19.04 -2.88
CA GLY A 46 -9.22 19.34 -2.05
C GLY A 46 -9.79 18.04 -1.52
N ALA A 47 -9.85 17.86 -0.20
CA ALA A 47 -10.55 16.72 0.38
C ALA A 47 -12.07 16.97 0.36
N ASP A 48 -12.83 15.89 0.29
CA ASP A 48 -14.24 15.90 0.69
C ASP A 48 -14.30 16.45 2.13
N HIS A 49 -15.11 17.48 2.36
CA HIS A 49 -15.21 18.29 3.59
C HIS A 49 -14.25 19.48 3.75
N GLY A 50 -13.57 19.92 2.69
CA GLY A 50 -12.98 21.28 2.64
C GLY A 50 -11.61 21.44 3.30
N HIS A 51 -10.98 20.35 3.74
CA HIS A 51 -9.59 20.39 4.20
C HIS A 51 -8.62 20.14 3.03
N ALA A 52 -7.82 21.14 2.71
CA ALA A 52 -6.74 21.04 1.75
C ALA A 52 -5.69 20.01 2.23
N ARG A 53 -5.50 18.92 1.46
CA ARG A 53 -4.53 17.88 1.79
C ARG A 53 -3.28 18.02 0.92
N PRO A 54 -2.08 18.21 1.51
CA PRO A 54 -0.84 18.19 0.75
C PRO A 54 -0.53 16.76 0.30
N VAL A 55 -0.16 16.60 -0.96
CA VAL A 55 0.19 15.32 -1.58
C VAL A 55 1.53 15.48 -2.27
N LEU A 56 2.52 14.69 -1.85
CA LEU A 56 3.80 14.58 -2.53
C LEU A 56 3.60 13.68 -3.76
N CYS A 57 3.86 14.22 -4.94
CA CYS A 57 3.72 13.53 -6.22
C CYS A 57 5.10 13.24 -6.81
N LEU A 58 5.28 12.00 -7.29
CA LEU A 58 6.48 11.52 -7.95
C LEU A 58 6.09 10.82 -9.26
N ASP A 59 6.91 10.98 -10.29
CA ASP A 59 6.78 10.21 -11.53
C ASP A 59 8.07 9.44 -11.79
N LEU A 60 7.91 8.14 -12.05
CA LEU A 60 8.99 7.17 -12.12
C LEU A 60 9.02 6.49 -13.48
N ASP A 61 10.22 6.39 -14.07
CA ASP A 61 10.51 5.32 -15.02
C ASP A 61 10.72 4.04 -14.20
N HIS A 62 9.71 3.18 -14.15
CA HIS A 62 9.79 1.96 -13.34
C HIS A 62 10.75 0.93 -13.97
N VAL A 63 11.60 0.34 -13.12
CA VAL A 63 12.45 -0.78 -13.50
C VAL A 63 11.73 -2.07 -13.18
N GLY A 64 11.10 -2.62 -14.21
CA GLY A 64 10.41 -3.89 -14.21
C GLY A 64 9.92 -4.24 -15.61
N PRO A 65 9.20 -5.36 -15.75
CA PRO A 65 8.62 -5.76 -17.02
C PRO A 65 7.78 -4.63 -17.64
N GLY A 66 8.05 -4.33 -18.91
CA GLY A 66 7.27 -3.34 -19.68
C GLY A 66 7.70 -1.88 -19.54
N LEU A 67 8.71 -1.55 -18.73
CA LEU A 67 9.31 -0.19 -18.62
C LEU A 67 8.26 0.94 -18.62
N HIS A 68 7.25 0.80 -17.77
CA HIS A 68 6.12 1.72 -17.73
C HIS A 68 6.37 2.89 -16.78
N GLN A 69 5.64 3.98 -16.99
CA GLN A 69 5.65 5.11 -16.09
C GLN A 69 4.73 4.86 -14.90
N VAL A 70 5.18 5.21 -13.70
CA VAL A 70 4.41 5.09 -12.46
C VAL A 70 4.26 6.47 -11.83
N HIS A 71 3.02 6.86 -11.58
CA HIS A 71 2.68 8.02 -10.77
C HIS A 71 2.48 7.58 -9.32
N VAL A 72 3.18 8.22 -8.39
CA VAL A 72 3.10 7.93 -6.96
C VAL A 72 2.60 9.16 -6.23
N GLU A 73 1.60 8.96 -5.39
CA GLU A 73 1.05 9.98 -4.50
C GLU A 73 1.24 9.55 -3.04
N GLN A 74 1.97 10.35 -2.26
CA GLN A 74 2.06 10.19 -0.81
C GLN A 74 1.30 11.33 -0.15
N PRO A 75 0.13 11.06 0.43
CA PRO A 75 -0.72 12.10 0.96
C PRO A 75 -0.40 12.36 2.45
N PHE A 76 -0.16 13.62 2.81
CA PHE A 76 0.17 14.06 4.17
C PHE A 76 -1.05 14.66 4.87
N GLU A 77 -0.99 14.84 6.19
CA GLU A 77 -1.97 15.67 6.89
C GLU A 77 -1.76 17.15 6.58
N ALA A 78 -2.82 17.96 6.72
CA ALA A 78 -2.76 19.40 6.43
C ALA A 78 -1.69 20.13 7.28
N SER A 79 -1.53 19.74 8.54
CA SER A 79 -0.52 20.25 9.48
C SER A 79 0.93 19.94 9.03
N HIS A 80 1.13 18.92 8.20
CA HIS A 80 2.44 18.42 7.77
C HIS A 80 2.87 18.94 6.41
N ARG A 81 2.30 20.04 5.92
CA ARG A 81 2.68 20.65 4.64
C ARG A 81 4.19 20.92 4.53
N ILE A 82 4.79 21.48 5.58
CA ILE A 82 6.23 21.79 5.61
C ILE A 82 7.08 20.52 5.45
N VAL A 83 6.64 19.40 6.03
CA VAL A 83 7.32 18.10 5.89
C VAL A 83 7.24 17.60 4.45
N ALA A 84 6.07 17.71 3.81
CA ALA A 84 5.89 17.34 2.42
C ALA A 84 6.79 18.18 1.49
N ASP A 85 6.85 19.50 1.70
CA ASP A 85 7.69 20.39 0.90
C ASP A 85 9.18 20.08 1.09
N ALA A 86 9.62 19.81 2.33
CA ALA A 86 10.98 19.39 2.62
C ALA A 86 11.34 18.04 1.97
N ALA A 87 10.39 17.11 1.89
CA ALA A 87 10.57 15.83 1.18
C ALA A 87 10.71 16.05 -0.33
N ALA A 88 9.85 16.89 -0.93
CA ALA A 88 9.91 17.24 -2.34
C ALA A 88 11.26 17.88 -2.73
N LEU A 89 11.81 18.75 -1.88
CA LEU A 89 13.11 19.37 -2.10
C LEU A 89 14.28 18.37 -2.11
N LYS A 90 14.14 17.23 -1.44
CA LYS A 90 15.19 16.18 -1.38
C LYS A 90 15.13 15.22 -2.57
N LEU A 91 14.01 15.15 -3.28
CA LEU A 91 13.75 14.16 -4.33
C LEU A 91 13.78 14.83 -5.70
N LYS A 92 14.90 14.63 -6.40
CA LYS A 92 15.24 15.32 -7.66
C LYS A 92 15.20 14.40 -8.85
N ARG A 93 14.94 14.99 -10.03
CA ARG A 93 14.98 14.27 -11.30
C ARG A 93 16.27 13.47 -11.44
N GLY A 94 16.15 12.23 -11.92
CA GLY A 94 17.26 11.32 -12.16
C GLY A 94 17.67 10.49 -10.95
N MET A 95 17.14 10.77 -9.74
CA MET A 95 17.38 9.94 -8.58
C MET A 95 16.68 8.58 -8.70
N TRP A 96 17.34 7.56 -8.18
CA TRP A 96 16.78 6.23 -8.01
C TRP A 96 16.05 6.15 -6.68
N VAL A 97 14.81 5.68 -6.70
CA VAL A 97 13.98 5.55 -5.49
C VAL A 97 13.30 4.19 -5.42
N SER A 98 12.98 3.80 -4.19
CA SER A 98 12.13 2.66 -3.87
C SER A 98 10.85 3.20 -3.23
N VAL A 99 9.71 2.69 -3.67
CA VAL A 99 8.39 3.06 -3.15
C VAL A 99 7.70 1.79 -2.69
N GLU A 100 7.18 1.82 -1.47
CA GLU A 100 6.29 0.78 -0.96
C GLU A 100 4.91 1.39 -0.76
N ALA A 101 3.87 0.72 -1.25
CA ALA A 101 2.50 1.19 -1.14
C ALA A 101 1.52 0.02 -1.02
N PRO A 102 0.37 0.19 -0.34
CA PRO A 102 -0.69 -0.80 -0.39
C PRO A 102 -1.22 -0.95 -1.81
N LEU A 103 -1.47 -2.19 -2.23
CA LEU A 103 -2.13 -2.50 -3.50
C LEU A 103 -3.61 -2.04 -3.49
N THR A 104 -4.22 -1.99 -2.30
CA THR A 104 -5.57 -1.48 -2.12
C THR A 104 -5.65 -0.01 -2.50
N GLY A 105 -6.51 0.32 -3.47
CA GLY A 105 -6.69 1.69 -3.95
C GLY A 105 -5.72 2.12 -5.05
N ALA A 106 -4.77 1.26 -5.45
CA ALA A 106 -3.92 1.50 -6.61
C ALA A 106 -4.76 1.60 -7.89
N ARG A 107 -4.46 2.60 -8.72
CA ARG A 107 -5.15 2.83 -9.99
C ARG A 107 -4.23 2.48 -11.14
N TRP A 108 -4.72 1.65 -12.05
CA TRP A 108 -3.99 1.21 -13.22
C TRP A 108 -4.67 1.70 -14.48
N THR A 109 -3.88 2.24 -15.40
CA THR A 109 -4.30 2.55 -16.75
C THR A 109 -3.51 1.67 -17.69
N LEU A 110 -4.19 0.88 -18.51
CA LEU A 110 -3.59 -0.02 -19.50
C LEU A 110 -3.80 0.56 -20.91
N PRO A 111 -2.95 1.51 -21.35
CA PRO A 111 -3.07 2.04 -22.70
C PRO A 111 -2.83 0.91 -23.71
N ASN A 112 -3.62 0.88 -24.79
CA ASN A 112 -3.52 -0.12 -25.86
C ASN A 112 -3.90 -1.57 -25.44
N ALA A 113 -4.92 -1.73 -24.60
CA ALA A 113 -5.50 -3.04 -24.33
C ALA A 113 -5.91 -3.74 -25.65
N VAL A 114 -5.37 -4.93 -25.88
CA VAL A 114 -5.54 -5.68 -27.16
C VAL A 114 -6.80 -6.54 -27.19
N SER A 115 -7.36 -6.90 -26.05
CA SER A 115 -8.59 -7.69 -25.96
C SER A 115 -9.37 -7.31 -24.70
N ILE A 116 -10.66 -7.09 -24.87
CA ILE A 116 -11.60 -6.81 -23.79
C ILE A 116 -12.85 -7.66 -24.09
N VAL A 117 -13.13 -8.63 -23.22
CA VAL A 117 -14.30 -9.51 -23.35
C VAL A 117 -15.08 -9.53 -22.04
N PRO A 118 -16.42 -9.50 -22.08
CA PRO A 118 -17.21 -9.65 -20.87
C PRO A 118 -17.04 -11.07 -20.31
N VAL A 119 -16.89 -11.17 -19.00
CA VAL A 119 -16.88 -12.43 -18.26
C VAL A 119 -18.10 -12.52 -17.36
N PRO A 120 -18.63 -13.72 -17.06
CA PRO A 120 -19.66 -13.88 -16.04
C PRO A 120 -19.23 -13.24 -14.73
N SER A 121 -20.21 -12.68 -13.99
CA SER A 121 -19.93 -12.10 -12.67
C SER A 121 -19.21 -13.14 -11.80
N PRO A 122 -18.10 -12.78 -11.14
CA PRO A 122 -17.46 -13.71 -10.22
C PRO A 122 -18.47 -14.13 -9.15
N PRO A 123 -18.38 -15.37 -8.64
CA PRO A 123 -19.21 -15.77 -7.52
C PRO A 123 -19.05 -14.73 -6.40
N LYS A 124 -20.16 -14.31 -5.81
CA LYS A 124 -20.09 -13.49 -4.58
C LYS A 124 -19.21 -14.28 -3.62
N VAL A 125 -18.07 -13.70 -3.24
CA VAL A 125 -17.27 -14.23 -2.14
C VAL A 125 -18.20 -14.14 -0.95
N SER A 126 -18.86 -15.25 -0.65
CA SER A 126 -19.74 -15.35 0.49
C SER A 126 -18.80 -15.40 1.67
N ASP A 127 -18.95 -14.46 2.59
CA ASP A 127 -18.18 -14.45 3.84
C ASP A 127 -18.28 -15.84 4.45
N VAL A 128 -17.18 -16.58 4.44
CA VAL A 128 -17.10 -17.90 5.05
C VAL A 128 -17.16 -17.66 6.55
N HIS A 129 -18.29 -18.07 7.15
CA HIS A 129 -18.58 -18.00 8.59
C HIS A 129 -17.56 -18.74 9.44
#